data_AF-A0A350ZXQ1-F1
#
_entry.id   AF-A0A350ZXQ1-F1
#
_cell.length_a   1.000
_cell.length_b   1.000
_cell.length_c   1.000
_cell.angle_alpha   90.00
_cell.angle_beta   90.00
_cell.angle_gamma   90.00
#
_symmetry.space_group_name_H-M   'P 1'
#
loop_
_entity.id
_entity.type
_entity.pdbx_description
1 polymer ?
#
loop_
_entity_poly.entity_id
_entity_poly.type
_entity_poly.pdbx_seq_one_letter_code
_entity_poly.pdbx_strand_id
1 'polypeptide(L)' 'YRFKGQSAPCIIFTEIDFEPRADGMDELTMRKLFVGATRATMKLILVASARAAGLLADPEHKH' A
#
# COMPACT_ATOMS: atom_id res chain seq x y z
N TYR A 1 -5.01 14.89 9.18
CA TYR A 1 -5.76 14.64 10.43
C TYR A 1 -7.14 13.97 10.23
N ARG A 2 -7.68 13.88 8.99
CA ARG A 2 -9.07 13.43 8.72
C ARG A 2 -9.39 11.94 9.00
N PHE A 3 -8.37 11.09 9.21
CA PHE A 3 -8.55 9.65 9.43
C PHE A 3 -7.76 9.09 10.62
N LYS A 4 -7.16 9.98 11.43
CA LYS A 4 -6.43 9.57 12.64
C LYS A 4 -7.48 9.07 13.66
N GLY A 5 -7.47 7.78 13.98
CA GLY A 5 -8.41 7.17 14.95
C GLY A 5 -9.61 6.42 14.34
N GLN A 6 -10.01 6.69 13.09
CA GLN A 6 -11.06 5.92 12.38
C GLN A 6 -10.56 4.82 11.41
N SER A 7 -11.07 3.59 11.56
CA SER A 7 -10.95 2.51 10.57
C SER A 7 -12.15 2.53 9.61
N ALA A 8 -12.04 1.87 8.46
CA ALA A 8 -13.10 1.79 7.46
C ALA A 8 -13.27 0.33 6.97
N PRO A 9 -14.50 -0.11 6.63
CA PRO A 9 -14.73 -1.44 6.07
C PRO A 9 -13.90 -1.70 4.80
N CYS A 10 -13.85 -0.71 3.91
CA CYS A 10 -13.07 -0.79 2.69
C CYS A 10 -12.20 0.45 2.51
N ILE A 11 -10.95 0.22 2.09
CA ILE A 11 -10.02 1.27 1.67
C ILE A 11 -9.52 0.95 0.27
N ILE A 12 -9.45 2.00 -0.55
CA ILE A 12 -8.86 1.95 -1.88
C ILE A 12 -7.72 2.96 -1.88
N PHE A 13 -6.50 2.47 -2.11
CA PHE A 13 -5.39 3.34 -2.48
C PHE A 13 -5.32 3.44 -3.99
N THR A 14 -5.33 4.66 -4.47
CA THR A 14 -5.19 4.98 -5.89
C THR A 14 -3.83 5.59 -6.14
N GLU A 15 -3.39 5.52 -7.40
CA GLU A 15 -2.18 6.22 -7.87
C GLU A 15 -0.91 5.79 -7.12
N ILE A 16 -0.78 4.49 -6.82
CA ILE A 16 0.47 3.93 -6.28
C ILE A 16 1.47 3.77 -7.44
N ASP A 17 2.39 4.72 -7.58
CA ASP A 17 3.34 4.79 -8.70
C ASP A 17 4.81 5.11 -8.30
N PHE A 18 5.15 4.97 -7.01
CA PHE A 18 6.47 5.32 -6.51
C PHE A 18 7.61 4.54 -7.17
N GLU A 19 8.76 5.21 -7.27
CA GLU A 19 9.99 4.66 -7.83
C GLU A 19 10.81 3.95 -6.73
N PRO A 20 11.22 2.69 -6.93
CA PRO A 20 12.16 2.03 -6.03
C PRO A 20 13.52 2.73 -6.05
N ARG A 21 14.19 2.75 -4.89
CA ARG A 21 15.58 3.16 -4.73
C ARG A 21 16.49 1.95 -4.88
N ALA A 22 17.80 2.19 -5.01
CA ALA A 22 18.79 1.12 -5.18
C ALA A 22 18.79 0.09 -4.04
N ASP A 23 18.34 0.50 -2.85
CA ASP A 23 18.23 -0.26 -1.62
C ASP A 23 16.80 -0.76 -1.32
N GLY A 24 15.85 -0.57 -2.23
CA GLY A 24 14.46 -1.01 -2.09
C GLY A 24 13.46 0.15 -2.00
N MET A 25 12.36 -0.05 -1.30
CA MET A 25 11.34 0.99 -1.12
C MET A 25 11.71 1.99 -0.03
N ASP A 26 11.35 3.26 -0.26
CA ASP A 26 11.49 4.33 0.73
C ASP A 26 10.72 4.02 2.03
N GLU A 27 11.40 4.13 3.18
CA GLU A 27 10.86 3.74 4.49
C GLU A 27 9.62 4.56 4.87
N LEU A 28 9.62 5.86 4.56
CA LEU A 28 8.48 6.73 4.86
C LEU A 28 7.25 6.30 4.04
N THR A 29 7.46 5.96 2.78
CA THR A 29 6.42 5.44 1.88
C THR A 29 5.85 4.13 2.41
N MET A 30 6.71 3.18 2.81
CA MET A 30 6.28 1.92 3.43
C MET A 30 5.43 2.14 4.68
N ARG A 31 5.87 3.02 5.59
CA ARG A 31 5.11 3.33 6.81
C ARG A 31 3.75 3.95 6.51
N LYS A 32 3.65 4.85 5.53
CA LYS A 32 2.38 5.46 5.12
C LYS A 32 1.41 4.44 4.54
N LEU A 33 1.91 3.57 3.65
CA LEU A 33 1.12 2.48 3.08
C LEU A 33 0.61 1.54 4.17
N PHE A 34 1.49 1.11 5.08
CA PHE A 34 1.13 0.23 6.18
C PHE A 34 0.07 0.86 7.11
N VAL A 35 0.30 2.10 7.56
CA VAL A 35 -0.62 2.79 8.47
C VAL A 35 -1.98 2.96 7.84
N GLY A 36 -2.07 3.27 6.54
CA GLY A 36 -3.36 3.40 5.88
C GLY A 36 -4.00 2.05 5.55
N ALA A 37 -3.22 1.04 5.15
CA ALA A 37 -3.69 -0.31 4.82
C ALA A 37 -4.35 -0.97 6.03
N THR A 38 -3.73 -0.84 7.21
CA THR A 38 -4.24 -1.35 8.48
C THR A 38 -5.49 -0.64 8.99
N ARG A 39 -5.96 0.42 8.30
CA ARG A 39 -7.27 1.04 8.59
C ARG A 39 -8.41 0.28 7.92
N ALA A 40 -8.14 -0.56 6.92
CA ALA A 40 -9.14 -1.41 6.30
C ALA A 40 -9.47 -2.59 7.24
N THR A 41 -10.76 -2.86 7.48
CA THR A 41 -11.17 -3.98 8.34
C THR A 41 -11.70 -5.18 7.57
N MET A 42 -12.18 -4.99 6.33
CA MET A 42 -12.72 -6.08 5.50
C MET A 42 -12.02 -6.20 4.16
N LYS A 43 -11.78 -5.09 3.46
CA LYS A 43 -11.19 -5.12 2.12
C LYS A 43 -10.24 -3.96 1.89
N LEU A 44 -9.03 -4.29 1.44
CA LEU A 44 -8.06 -3.36 0.91
C LEU A 44 -7.91 -3.58 -0.59
N ILE A 45 -7.99 -2.50 -1.37
CA ILE A 45 -7.72 -2.51 -2.81
C ILE A 45 -6.57 -1.55 -3.08
N LEU A 46 -5.55 -2.03 -3.80
CA LEU A 46 -4.40 -1.24 -4.22
C LEU A 46 -4.46 -1.09 -5.74
N VAL A 47 -4.66 0.13 -6.22
CA VAL A 47 -4.58 0.46 -7.64
C VAL A 47 -3.19 1.04 -7.89
N ALA A 48 -2.30 0.18 -8.40
CA ALA A 48 -0.90 0.46 -8.56
C ALA A 48 -0.45 0.33 -10.01
N SER A 49 0.57 1.08 -10.40
CA SER A 49 1.31 0.81 -11.63
C SER A 49 1.92 -0.60 -11.56
N ALA A 50 2.14 -1.24 -12.71
CA ALA A 50 2.71 -2.60 -12.76
C ALA A 50 4.08 -2.68 -12.06
N ARG A 51 4.89 -1.62 -12.17
CA ARG A 51 6.20 -1.53 -11.52
C ARG A 51 6.08 -1.52 -10.00
N ALA A 52 5.22 -0.65 -9.47
CA ALA A 52 4.99 -0.55 -8.02
C ALA A 52 4.31 -1.82 -7.47
N ALA A 53 3.43 -2.44 -8.25
CA ALA A 53 2.79 -3.71 -7.88
C ALA A 53 3.82 -4.83 -7.64
N GLY A 54 4.87 -4.90 -8.46
CA GLY A 54 5.95 -5.88 -8.29
C GLY A 54 6.73 -5.74 -6.97
N LEU A 55 6.73 -4.55 -6.37
CA LEU A 55 7.37 -4.30 -5.07
C LEU A 55 6.45 -4.60 -3.88
N LEU A 56 5.13 -4.60 -4.11
CA LEU A 56 4.11 -4.85 -3.10
C LEU A 56 3.64 -6.31 -3.08
N ALA A 57 3.90 -7.05 -4.15
CA ALA A 57 3.57 -8.46 -4.26
C ALA A 57 4.46 -9.31 -3.35
N ASP A 58 3.86 -10.28 -2.67
CA ASP A 58 4.61 -11.35 -2.03
C ASP A 58 5.25 -12.22 -3.14
N PRO A 59 6.58 -12.40 -3.18
CA PRO A 59 7.23 -13.25 -4.18
C PRO A 59 6.72 -14.70 -4.19
N GLU A 60 6.08 -15.16 -3.11
CA GLU A 60 5.55 -16.52 -2.99
C GLU A 60 4.05 -16.64 -3.33
N HIS A 61 3.31 -15.53 -3.45
CA HIS A 61 1.89 -15.56 -3.81
C HIS A 61 1.69 -15.43 -5.33
N LYS A 62 1.98 -16.52 -6.05
CA LYS A 62 1.53 -16.70 -7.43
C LYS A 62 0.07 -17.16 -7.42
N HIS A 63 -0.81 -16.38 -8.04
CA HIS A 63 -2.05 -16.93 -8.60
C HIS A 63 -1.73 -17.75 -9.84
#